data_AF-A0AA96S755-F1
#
_entry.id   AF-A0AA96S755-F1
#
_cell.length_a   1.000
_cell.length_b   1.000
_cell.length_c   1.000
_cell.angle_alpha   90.00
_cell.angle_beta   90.00
_cell.angle_gamma   90.00
#
_symmetry.space_group_name_H-M   'P 1'
#
loop_
_entity.id
_entity.type
_entity.pdbx_description
1 polymer ?
#
loop_
_entity_poly.entity_id
_entity_poly.type
_entity_poly.pdbx_seq_one_letter_code
_entity_poly.pdbx_strand_id
1 'polypeptide(L)'
;MFKAQKEYYWKIGLLVSFISFILLITAVGKVLDSELNIKNLAAFIGFSLAVGLIALLLVRFGFKVALIFFLVGLIIGFIEMYRLFFSDSSGWGDLAGLISLFMWVFMGIGLGVFAQLGAYYWRKRK
;
A
#
# COMPACT_ATOMS: atom_id res chain seq x y z
N MET A 1 15.47 -9.23 19.20
CA MET A 1 14.92 -7.88 18.90
C MET A 1 15.61 -7.35 17.66
N PHE A 2 14.99 -7.46 16.46
CA PHE A 2 15.56 -6.87 15.22
C PHE A 2 15.66 -5.35 15.41
N LYS A 3 16.82 -4.87 15.86
CA LYS A 3 17.28 -3.49 15.71
C LYS A 3 17.77 -3.40 14.27
N ALA A 4 16.85 -3.23 13.32
CA ALA A 4 17.28 -2.70 12.04
C ALA A 4 17.96 -1.37 12.35
N GLN A 5 19.24 -1.26 11.97
CA GLN A 5 20.00 -0.05 12.19
C GLN A 5 19.22 1.12 11.60
N LYS A 6 19.18 2.25 12.32
CA LYS A 6 18.33 3.43 12.06
C LYS A 6 18.37 3.90 10.59
N GLU A 7 19.46 3.59 9.89
CA GLU A 7 19.69 3.79 8.45
C GLU A 7 18.86 2.94 7.49
N TYR A 8 18.21 1.85 7.89
CA TYR A 8 17.42 1.02 6.97
C TYR A 8 15.95 1.44 6.87
N TYR A 9 15.47 2.29 7.78
CA TYR A 9 14.05 2.64 7.85
C TYR A 9 13.56 3.44 6.66
N TRP A 10 14.36 4.42 6.21
CA TRP A 10 14.03 5.22 5.04
C TRP A 10 14.07 4.39 3.76
N LYS A 11 14.97 3.39 3.68
CA LYS A 11 15.05 2.47 2.54
C LYS A 11 13.76 1.67 2.35
N ILE A 12 13.12 1.23 3.44
CA ILE A 12 11.85 0.48 3.35
C ILE A 12 10.74 1.38 2.81
N GLY A 13 10.58 2.58 3.35
CA GLY A 13 9.56 3.52 2.86
C GLY A 13 9.76 3.89 1.39
N LEU A 14 11.01 4.16 1.00
CA LEU A 14 11.37 4.47 -0.38
C LEU A 14 11.11 3.27 -1.29
N LEU A 15 11.47 2.06 -0.88
CA LEU A 15 11.20 0.84 -1.64
C LEU A 15 9.70 0.60 -1.82
N VAL A 16 8.89 0.76 -0.77
CA VAL A 16 7.42 0.64 -0.86
C VAL A 16 6.84 1.68 -1.80
N SER A 17 7.31 2.93 -1.73
CA SER A 17 6.89 3.98 -2.66
C SER A 17 7.27 3.62 -4.10
N PHE A 18 8.52 3.24 -4.34
CA PHE A 18 9.02 2.94 -5.67
C PHE A 18 8.27 1.77 -6.33
N ILE A 19 8.07 0.67 -5.58
CA ILE A 19 7.30 -0.47 -6.07
C ILE A 19 5.85 -0.08 -6.35
N SER A 20 5.21 0.65 -5.43
CA SER A 20 3.81 1.08 -5.60
C SER A 20 3.63 1.99 -6.82
N PHE A 21 4.60 2.86 -7.08
CA PHE A 21 4.62 3.73 -8.25
C PHE A 21 4.73 2.93 -9.56
N ILE A 22 5.67 1.98 -9.62
CA ILE A 22 5.83 1.10 -10.78
C ILE A 22 4.54 0.31 -11.03
N LEU A 23 3.95 -0.26 -9.98
CA LEU A 23 2.71 -1.03 -10.10
C LEU A 23 1.53 -0.19 -10.58
N LEU A 24 1.42 1.08 -10.17
CA LEU A 24 0.37 1.97 -10.66
C LEU A 24 0.56 2.37 -12.12
N ILE A 25 1.78 2.75 -12.52
CA ILE A 25 2.07 3.10 -13.92
C ILE A 25 1.84 1.91 -14.83
N THR A 26 2.26 0.72 -14.42
CA THR A 26 2.07 -0.48 -15.23
C THR A 26 0.59 -0.87 -15.30
N ALA A 27 -0.17 -0.72 -14.21
CA ALA A 27 -1.60 -0.97 -14.23
C ALA A 27 -2.33 0.00 -15.15
N VAL A 28 -2.21 1.31 -14.94
CA VAL A 28 -3.00 2.29 -15.69
C VAL A 28 -2.43 2.54 -17.10
N GLY A 29 -1.12 2.62 -17.22
CA GLY A 29 -0.47 2.95 -18.50
C GLY A 29 -0.38 1.79 -19.49
N LYS A 30 -0.43 0.53 -19.03
CA LYS A 30 -0.37 -0.63 -19.93
C LYS A 30 -1.64 -1.47 -19.97
N VAL A 31 -2.37 -1.60 -18.85
CA VAL A 31 -3.57 -2.45 -18.81
C VAL A 31 -4.80 -1.69 -19.27
N LEU A 32 -4.93 -0.41 -18.91
CA LEU A 32 -6.06 0.44 -19.30
C LEU A 32 -5.89 1.12 -20.67
N ASP A 33 -4.71 1.01 -21.29
CA ASP A 33 -4.31 1.74 -22.51
C ASP A 33 -4.61 3.26 -22.46
N SER A 34 -4.67 3.81 -21.24
CA SER A 34 -5.06 5.19 -21.01
C SER A 34 -3.86 6.11 -21.21
N GLU A 35 -4.09 7.25 -21.87
CA GLU A 35 -3.05 8.26 -22.02
C GLU A 35 -2.54 8.71 -20.64
N LEU A 36 -1.23 8.61 -20.44
CA LEU A 36 -0.56 9.08 -19.24
C LEU A 36 -0.55 10.61 -19.21
N ASN A 37 -1.67 11.19 -18.77
CA ASN A 37 -1.78 12.63 -18.55
C ASN A 37 -0.97 13.03 -17.31
N ILE A 38 -0.38 14.24 -17.33
CA ILE A 38 0.38 14.84 -16.22
C ILE A 38 -0.42 14.79 -14.90
N LYS A 39 -1.74 14.98 -14.96
CA LYS A 39 -2.61 14.91 -13.77
C LYS A 39 -2.62 13.51 -13.13
N ASN A 40 -2.72 12.45 -13.94
CA ASN A 40 -2.74 11.08 -13.46
C ASN A 40 -1.38 10.67 -12.90
N LEU A 41 -0.30 11.10 -13.57
CA LEU A 41 1.06 10.87 -13.10
C LEU A 41 1.29 11.49 -11.71
N ALA A 42 0.84 12.74 -11.50
CA ALA A 42 0.92 13.40 -10.20
C ALA A 42 0.15 12.64 -9.11
N ALA A 43 -1.03 12.11 -9.43
CA ALA A 43 -1.82 11.30 -8.50
C ALA A 43 -1.10 9.98 -8.12
N PHE A 44 -0.46 9.31 -9.08
CA PHE A 44 0.30 8.08 -8.81
C PHE A 44 1.53 8.34 -7.95
N ILE A 45 2.27 9.43 -8.22
CA ILE A 45 3.37 9.87 -7.37
C ILE A 45 2.84 10.14 -5.96
N GLY A 46 1.77 10.93 -5.83
CA GLY A 46 1.18 11.27 -4.53
C GLY A 46 0.77 10.04 -3.72
N PHE A 47 0.06 9.10 -4.34
CA PHE A 47 -0.31 7.85 -3.68
C PHE A 47 0.90 7.02 -3.27
N SER A 48 1.86 6.82 -4.19
CA SER A 48 3.06 6.03 -3.92
C SER A 48 3.87 6.57 -2.75
N LEU A 49 4.04 7.90 -2.69
CA LEU A 49 4.72 8.56 -1.60
C LEU A 49 3.94 8.44 -0.29
N ALA A 50 2.60 8.52 -0.33
CA ALA A 50 1.76 8.35 0.85
C ALA A 50 1.91 6.94 1.45
N VAL A 51 1.80 5.88 0.63
CA VAL A 51 1.97 4.50 1.13
C VAL A 51 3.41 4.21 1.58
N GLY A 52 4.41 4.79 0.91
CA GLY A 52 5.80 4.73 1.34
C GLY A 52 6.05 5.44 2.67
N LEU A 53 5.44 6.62 2.87
CA LEU A 53 5.50 7.36 4.13
C LEU A 53 4.84 6.58 5.27
N ILE A 54 3.69 5.96 5.02
CA ILE A 54 3.02 5.10 6.02
C ILE A 54 3.92 3.92 6.42
N ALA A 55 4.50 3.20 5.45
CA ALA A 55 5.47 2.15 5.73
C ALA A 55 6.65 2.65 6.58
N LEU A 56 7.21 3.81 6.21
CA LEU A 56 8.32 4.44 6.94
C LEU A 56 7.93 4.72 8.39
N LEU A 57 6.77 5.31 8.64
CA LEU A 57 6.29 5.63 9.98
C LEU A 57 6.09 4.36 10.82
N LEU A 58 5.43 3.33 10.27
CA LEU A 58 5.20 2.06 10.95
C LEU A 58 6.52 1.38 11.34
N VAL A 59 7.52 1.41 10.45
CA VAL A 59 8.86 0.91 10.73
C VAL A 59 9.56 1.77 11.79
N ARG A 60 9.51 3.10 11.67
CA ARG A 60 10.20 4.06 12.55
C ARG A 60 9.72 3.95 14.01
N PHE A 61 8.42 3.73 14.20
CA PHE A 61 7.81 3.52 15.53
C PHE A 61 7.86 2.06 16.00
N GLY A 62 8.35 1.13 15.18
CA GLY A 62 8.47 -0.28 15.55
C GLY A 62 7.14 -1.04 15.61
N PHE A 63 6.11 -0.56 14.90
CA PHE A 63 4.79 -1.21 14.81
C PHE A 63 4.80 -2.37 13.81
N LYS A 64 5.53 -3.43 14.16
CA LYS A 64 5.76 -4.59 13.28
C LYS A 64 4.49 -5.31 12.86
N VAL A 65 3.51 -5.46 13.75
CA VAL A 65 2.25 -6.14 13.43
C VAL A 65 1.48 -5.29 12.43
N ALA A 66 1.31 -4.00 12.72
CA ALA A 66 0.64 -3.08 11.81
C ALA A 66 1.31 -3.01 10.44
N LEU A 67 2.65 -3.01 10.39
CA LEU A 67 3.41 -3.04 9.13
C LEU A 67 3.08 -4.27 8.28
N ILE A 68 2.99 -5.46 8.88
CA ILE A 68 2.67 -6.68 8.15
C ILE A 68 1.26 -6.60 7.54
N PHE A 69 0.26 -6.23 8.34
CA PHE A 69 -1.11 -6.08 7.86
C PHE A 69 -1.23 -5.01 6.78
N PHE A 70 -0.53 -3.89 6.93
CA PHE A 70 -0.47 -2.84 5.92
C PHE A 70 0.12 -3.36 4.59
N LEU A 71 1.27 -4.03 4.64
CA LEU A 71 1.90 -4.57 3.43
C LEU A 71 1.03 -5.65 2.77
N VAL A 72 0.40 -6.53 3.54
CA VAL A 72 -0.53 -7.53 3.02
C VAL A 72 -1.74 -6.87 2.37
N GLY A 73 -2.36 -5.88 3.02
CA GLY A 73 -3.46 -5.10 2.45
C GLY A 73 -3.06 -4.38 1.16
N LEU A 74 -1.86 -3.78 1.11
CA LEU A 74 -1.33 -3.14 -0.09
C LEU A 74 -1.16 -4.15 -1.24
N ILE A 75 -0.57 -5.33 -0.96
CA ILE A 75 -0.37 -6.39 -1.96
C ILE A 75 -1.71 -6.90 -2.49
N ILE A 76 -2.66 -7.23 -1.60
CA ILE A 76 -4.00 -7.70 -1.98
C ILE A 76 -4.72 -6.61 -2.79
N GLY A 77 -4.64 -5.35 -2.36
CA GLY A 77 -5.25 -4.23 -3.07
C GLY A 77 -4.72 -4.09 -4.50
N PHE A 78 -3.41 -4.24 -4.71
CA PHE A 78 -2.85 -4.27 -6.06
C PHE A 78 -3.35 -5.47 -6.86
N ILE A 79 -3.32 -6.69 -6.31
CA ILE A 79 -3.82 -7.89 -7.00
C ILE A 79 -5.28 -7.71 -7.44
N GLU A 80 -6.13 -7.21 -6.56
CA GLU A 80 -7.55 -6.98 -6.80
C GLU A 80 -7.79 -5.89 -7.84
N MET A 81 -7.02 -4.80 -7.80
CA MET A 81 -7.05 -3.76 -8.82
C MET A 81 -6.73 -4.32 -10.20
N TYR A 82 -5.63 -5.07 -10.33
CA TYR A 82 -5.26 -5.72 -11.59
C TYR A 82 -6.35 -6.69 -12.07
N ARG A 83 -6.89 -7.52 -11.17
CA ARG A 83 -7.97 -8.46 -11.52
C ARG A 83 -9.19 -7.73 -12.08
N LEU A 84 -9.59 -6.61 -11.47
CA LEU A 84 -10.73 -5.81 -11.94
C LEU A 84 -10.46 -5.17 -13.29
N PHE A 85 -9.26 -4.65 -13.52
CA PHE A 85 -8.87 -4.09 -14.82
C PHE A 85 -8.92 -5.13 -15.95
N PHE A 86 -8.60 -6.40 -15.65
CA PHE A 86 -8.68 -7.47 -16.66
C PHE A 86 -10.07 -8.10 -16.84
N SER A 87 -10.95 -8.00 -15.84
CA SER A 87 -12.22 -8.76 -15.84
C SER A 87 -13.43 -7.94 -16.29
N ASP A 88 -13.37 -6.61 -16.22
CA ASP A 88 -14.54 -5.77 -16.44
C ASP A 88 -14.44 -4.93 -17.71
N SER A 89 -15.16 -5.35 -18.75
CA SER A 89 -15.28 -4.64 -20.03
C SER A 89 -16.38 -3.57 -20.03
N SER A 90 -17.07 -3.35 -18.91
CA SER A 90 -18.21 -2.42 -18.82
C SER A 90 -17.82 -0.94 -18.66
N GLY A 91 -16.52 -0.63 -18.63
CA GLY A 91 -15.99 0.72 -18.43
C GLY A 91 -15.92 1.18 -16.97
N TRP A 92 -16.47 0.40 -16.02
CA TRP A 92 -16.37 0.67 -14.58
C TRP A 92 -15.15 0.03 -13.92
N GLY A 93 -14.49 -0.90 -14.60
CA GLY A 93 -13.33 -1.65 -14.10
C GLY A 93 -12.22 -0.75 -13.56
N ASP A 94 -11.97 0.37 -14.21
CA ASP A 94 -10.93 1.35 -13.88
C ASP A 94 -11.17 1.98 -12.50
N LEU A 95 -12.38 2.50 -12.29
CA LEU A 95 -12.74 3.13 -11.03
C LEU A 95 -12.86 2.08 -9.92
N ALA A 96 -13.48 0.94 -10.23
CA ALA A 96 -13.64 -0.16 -9.28
C ALA A 96 -12.28 -0.71 -8.82
N GLY A 97 -11.31 -0.86 -9.72
CA GLY A 97 -9.97 -1.32 -9.40
C GLY A 97 -9.23 -0.34 -8.48
N LEU A 98 -9.27 0.96 -8.77
CA LEU A 98 -8.65 1.98 -7.91
C LEU A 98 -9.31 2.05 -6.53
N ILE A 99 -10.64 2.00 -6.47
CA ILE A 99 -11.38 1.96 -5.20
C ILE A 99 -11.01 0.71 -4.41
N SER A 100 -10.90 -0.44 -5.07
CA SER A 100 -10.49 -1.70 -4.42
C SER A 100 -9.10 -1.57 -3.79
N LEU A 101 -8.13 -0.99 -4.51
CA LEU A 101 -6.79 -0.72 -3.97
C LEU A 101 -6.88 0.12 -2.69
N PHE A 102 -7.62 1.23 -2.71
CA PHE A 102 -7.77 2.09 -1.53
C PHE A 102 -8.43 1.35 -0.37
N MET A 103 -9.51 0.60 -0.63
CA MET A 103 -10.24 -0.16 0.38
C MET A 103 -9.34 -1.15 1.10
N TRP A 104 -8.56 -1.94 0.35
CA TRP A 104 -7.63 -2.92 0.92
C TRP A 104 -6.48 -2.28 1.69
N VAL A 105 -5.98 -1.13 1.23
CA VAL A 105 -4.97 -0.36 1.97
C VAL A 105 -5.54 0.15 3.30
N PHE A 106 -6.73 0.76 3.30
CA PHE A 106 -7.37 1.24 4.52
C PHE A 106 -7.69 0.10 5.48
N MET A 107 -8.19 -1.04 5.00
CA MET A 107 -8.41 -2.23 5.81
C MET A 107 -7.10 -2.76 6.40
N GLY A 108 -6.03 -2.83 5.61
CA GLY A 108 -4.71 -3.26 6.08
C GLY A 108 -4.16 -2.38 7.20
N ILE A 109 -4.30 -1.06 7.08
CA ILE A 109 -3.90 -0.12 8.15
C ILE A 109 -4.80 -0.30 9.37
N GLY A 110 -6.13 -0.29 9.19
CA GLY A 110 -7.10 -0.38 10.28
C GLY A 110 -6.91 -1.67 11.09
N LEU A 111 -7.00 -2.82 10.43
CA LEU A 111 -6.78 -4.13 11.06
C LEU A 111 -5.38 -4.23 11.66
N GLY A 112 -4.37 -3.70 10.99
CA GLY A 112 -3.00 -3.68 11.47
C GLY A 112 -2.83 -2.92 12.78
N VAL A 113 -3.44 -1.75 12.91
CA VAL A 113 -3.42 -0.95 14.13
C VAL A 113 -4.16 -1.67 15.26
N PHE A 114 -5.34 -2.23 15.01
CA PHE A 114 -6.07 -3.02 16.01
C PHE A 114 -5.28 -4.23 16.47
N ALA A 115 -4.69 -4.99 15.55
CA ALA A 115 -3.85 -6.14 15.86
C ALA A 115 -2.59 -5.74 16.65
N GLN A 116 -1.97 -4.60 16.31
CA GLN A 116 -0.82 -4.06 17.02
C GLN A 116 -1.18 -3.66 18.46
N LEU A 117 -2.33 -3.03 18.67
CA LEU A 117 -2.84 -2.69 20.01
C LEU A 117 -3.08 -3.96 20.83
N GLY A 118 -3.77 -4.96 20.27
CA GLY A 118 -4.00 -6.24 20.92
C GLY A 118 -2.70 -6.95 21.33
N ALA A 119 -1.72 -6.98 20.42
CA ALA A 119 -0.39 -7.55 20.70
C ALA A 119 0.37 -6.79 21.79
N TYR A 120 0.20 -5.46 21.88
CA TYR A 120 0.80 -4.66 22.95
C TYR A 120 0.17 -4.97 24.32
N TYR A 121 -1.16 -5.03 24.41
CA TYR A 121 -1.86 -5.38 25.65
C TYR A 121 -1.50 -6.78 26.13
N TRP A 122 -1.40 -7.76 25.23
CA TRP A 122 -1.05 -9.13 25.61
C TRP A 122 0.37 -9.24 26.16
N ARG A 123 1.34 -8.54 25.56
CA ARG A 123 2.72 -8.51 26.07
C ARG A 123 2.87 -7.78 27.40
N LYS A 124 2.00 -6.81 27.70
CA LYS A 124 2.03 -6.07 28.98
C LYS A 124 1.47 -6.90 30.15
N ARG A 125 0.63 -7.91 29.86
CA ARG A 125 0.06 -8.81 30.89
C ARG A 125 0.91 -10.06 31.17
N LYS A 126 1.90 -10.35 30.33
CA LYS A 126 2.94 -11.35 30.59
C LYS A 126 4.12 -10.68 31.29
#